data_AF-A0ABF7QCD9-F1
#
_entry.id   AF-A0ABF7QCD9-F1
#
_cell.length_a   1.000
_cell.length_b   1.000
_cell.length_c   1.000
_cell.angle_alpha   90.00
_cell.angle_beta   90.00
_cell.angle_gamma   90.00
#
_symmetry.space_group_name_H-M   'P 1'
#
loop_
_entity.id
_entity.type
_entity.pdbx_description
1 polymer ?
#
loop_
_entity_poly.entity_id
_entity_poly.type
_entity_poly.pdbx_seq_one_letter_code
_entity_poly.pdbx_strand_id
1 'polypeptide(L)'
;MPGPARFAAFLVVRFALAALLAAVARPVFADNERVIAVPAIRALAPEVSDDAARVTAEIRQRLKALPLLRIVDGPPVLSTYEDRVPQFEARLQEHVDLVLIGIASLLADGRHTMLLRVWKADGRTQLVGQQYVSGANQLVEAEIADGLCGALAAALQQERAPAPR
;
A
#
# COMPACT_ATOMS: atom_id res chain seq x y z
N MET A 1 -61.87 -14.49 7.42
CA MET A 1 -61.13 -14.00 6.24
C MET A 1 -60.43 -12.69 6.61
N PRO A 2 -59.10 -12.64 6.73
CA PRO A 2 -58.38 -11.40 7.01
C PRO A 2 -58.38 -10.49 5.77
N GLY A 3 -58.79 -9.23 5.96
CA GLY A 3 -58.99 -8.26 4.86
C GLY A 3 -57.70 -7.84 4.14
N PRO A 4 -57.82 -7.29 2.92
CA PRO A 4 -56.70 -7.00 2.00
C PRO A 4 -55.65 -6.03 2.57
N ALA A 5 -56.02 -5.20 3.54
CA ALA A 5 -55.11 -4.27 4.21
C ALA A 5 -54.02 -4.97 5.06
N ARG A 6 -54.29 -6.16 5.60
CA ARG A 6 -53.33 -6.91 6.44
C ARG A 6 -52.24 -7.61 5.61
N PHE A 7 -52.51 -7.94 4.35
CA PHE A 7 -51.53 -8.53 3.45
C PHE A 7 -50.49 -7.51 2.95
N ALA A 8 -50.91 -6.26 2.69
CA ALA A 8 -50.00 -5.20 2.25
C ALA A 8 -48.98 -4.82 3.36
N ALA A 9 -49.43 -4.72 4.60
CA ALA A 9 -48.55 -4.39 5.74
C ALA A 9 -47.45 -5.46 5.96
N PHE A 10 -47.76 -6.74 5.75
CA PHE A 10 -46.81 -7.83 5.94
C PHE A 10 -45.71 -7.88 4.86
N LEU A 11 -46.04 -7.48 3.62
CA LEU A 11 -45.08 -7.43 2.52
C LEU A 11 -44.13 -6.24 2.63
N VAL A 12 -44.62 -5.07 3.05
CA VAL A 12 -43.76 -3.88 3.26
C VAL A 12 -42.73 -4.12 4.37
N VAL A 13 -43.11 -4.80 5.45
CA VAL A 13 -42.17 -5.14 6.54
C VAL A 13 -41.10 -6.14 6.09
N ARG A 14 -41.44 -7.15 5.27
CA ARG A 14 -40.44 -8.10 4.75
C ARG A 14 -39.45 -7.48 3.77
N PHE A 15 -39.90 -6.56 2.89
CA PHE A 15 -39.00 -5.84 1.99
C PHE A 15 -38.13 -4.83 2.73
N ALA A 16 -38.65 -4.14 3.73
CA ALA A 16 -37.86 -3.25 4.58
C ALA A 16 -36.79 -4.03 5.36
N LEU A 17 -37.14 -5.21 5.90
CA LEU A 17 -36.20 -6.06 6.63
C LEU A 17 -35.14 -6.69 5.71
N ALA A 18 -35.49 -7.09 4.48
CA ALA A 18 -34.53 -7.60 3.50
C ALA A 18 -33.59 -6.50 2.98
N ALA A 19 -34.07 -5.26 2.81
CA ALA A 19 -33.23 -4.12 2.49
C ALA A 19 -32.32 -3.72 3.68
N LEU A 20 -32.83 -3.82 4.92
CA LEU A 20 -32.03 -3.60 6.12
C LEU A 20 -30.96 -4.70 6.28
N LEU A 21 -31.29 -5.96 6.01
CA LEU A 21 -30.34 -7.08 6.09
C LEU A 21 -29.33 -7.08 4.93
N ALA A 22 -29.72 -6.63 3.74
CA ALA A 22 -28.78 -6.39 2.63
C ALA A 22 -27.86 -5.18 2.88
N ALA A 23 -28.31 -4.19 3.65
CA ALA A 23 -27.46 -3.10 4.12
C ALA A 23 -26.47 -3.54 5.21
N VAL A 24 -26.85 -4.53 6.03
CA VAL A 24 -26.01 -5.10 7.10
C VAL A 24 -25.05 -6.19 6.59
N ALA A 25 -25.27 -6.71 5.39
CA ALA A 25 -24.36 -7.65 4.71
C ALA A 25 -23.30 -6.97 3.83
N ARG A 26 -23.17 -5.64 3.89
CA ARG A 26 -21.87 -5.05 3.58
C ARG A 26 -20.95 -5.41 4.74
N PRO A 27 -19.78 -6.03 4.51
CA PRO A 27 -18.81 -6.11 5.57
C PRO A 27 -18.53 -4.68 5.98
N VAL A 28 -18.99 -4.30 7.17
CA VAL A 28 -18.51 -3.12 7.87
C VAL A 28 -17.07 -3.48 8.26
N PHE A 29 -16.18 -3.47 7.27
CA PHE A 29 -14.78 -3.15 7.51
C PHE A 29 -14.83 -1.79 8.16
N ALA A 30 -14.37 -1.71 9.41
CA ALA A 30 -14.15 -0.45 10.07
C ALA A 30 -13.36 0.46 9.12
N ASP A 31 -13.93 1.63 8.82
CA ASP A 31 -13.45 2.57 7.83
C ASP A 31 -11.95 2.88 8.01
N ASN A 32 -11.18 2.70 6.92
CA ASN A 32 -9.84 3.25 6.63
C ASN A 32 -8.59 2.36 6.81
N GLU A 33 -8.69 1.06 7.05
CA GLU A 33 -7.51 0.18 6.93
C GLU A 33 -7.08 0.08 5.45
N ARG A 34 -5.86 0.51 5.14
CA ARG A 34 -5.26 0.39 3.80
C ARG A 34 -4.28 -0.78 3.79
N VAL A 35 -4.23 -1.50 2.67
CA VAL A 35 -3.29 -2.60 2.48
C VAL A 35 -2.15 -2.13 1.59
N ILE A 36 -0.91 -2.27 2.06
CA ILE A 36 0.31 -2.00 1.30
C ILE A 36 1.07 -3.29 0.97
N ALA A 37 1.33 -3.50 -0.31
CA ALA A 37 2.26 -4.52 -0.77
C ALA A 37 3.70 -4.00 -0.68
N VAL A 38 4.55 -4.71 0.07
CA VAL A 38 5.95 -4.34 0.28
C VAL A 38 6.86 -5.45 -0.27
N PRO A 39 7.06 -5.56 -1.59
CA PRO A 39 7.97 -6.56 -2.15
C PRO A 39 9.42 -6.32 -1.72
N ALA A 40 10.27 -7.33 -1.93
CA ALA A 40 11.71 -7.14 -1.79
C ALA A 40 12.19 -6.05 -2.76
N ILE A 41 13.00 -5.12 -2.25
CA ILE A 41 13.71 -4.14 -3.07
C ILE A 41 14.60 -4.89 -4.05
N ARG A 42 14.53 -4.52 -5.33
CA ARG A 42 15.31 -5.15 -6.38
C ARG A 42 16.73 -4.59 -6.40
N ALA A 43 17.73 -5.43 -6.17
CA ALA A 43 19.13 -5.07 -6.41
C ALA A 43 19.51 -5.26 -7.88
N LEU A 44 20.11 -4.24 -8.49
CA LEU A 44 20.66 -4.27 -9.85
C LEU A 44 22.13 -4.71 -9.88
N ALA A 45 22.79 -4.76 -8.72
CA ALA A 45 24.15 -5.21 -8.54
C ALA A 45 24.25 -6.11 -7.29
N PRO A 46 25.08 -7.16 -7.29
CA PRO A 46 25.26 -8.03 -6.11
C PRO A 46 25.67 -7.27 -4.85
N GLU A 47 26.48 -6.23 -4.98
CA GLU A 47 27.07 -5.43 -3.90
C GLU A 47 26.01 -4.70 -3.06
N VAL A 48 24.85 -4.40 -3.66
CA VAL A 48 23.74 -3.70 -2.99
C VAL A 48 22.61 -4.65 -2.57
N SER A 49 22.78 -5.96 -2.76
CA SER A 49 21.75 -6.97 -2.44
C SER A 49 21.45 -7.03 -0.95
N ASP A 50 22.49 -7.07 -0.12
CA ASP A 50 22.31 -7.14 1.33
C ASP A 50 21.70 -5.85 1.88
N ASP A 51 22.13 -4.70 1.35
CA ASP A 51 21.56 -3.40 1.70
C ASP A 51 20.07 -3.33 1.33
N ALA A 52 19.69 -3.78 0.14
CA ALA A 52 18.29 -3.85 -0.29
C ALA A 52 17.44 -4.73 0.64
N ALA A 53 17.98 -5.88 1.07
CA ALA A 53 17.29 -6.77 2.00
C ALA A 53 17.11 -6.12 3.38
N ARG A 54 18.16 -5.50 3.93
CA ARG A 54 18.12 -4.82 5.23
C ARG A 54 17.16 -3.63 5.21
N VAL A 55 17.21 -2.78 4.18
CA VAL A 55 16.27 -1.65 4.00
C VAL A 55 14.83 -2.16 3.87
N THR A 56 14.59 -3.25 3.12
CA THR A 56 13.24 -3.84 3.01
C THR A 56 12.71 -4.27 4.38
N ALA A 57 13.53 -4.97 5.18
CA ALA A 57 13.14 -5.41 6.51
C ALA A 57 12.83 -4.22 7.43
N GLU A 58 13.67 -3.18 7.38
CA GLU A 58 13.57 -1.98 8.21
C GLU A 58 12.32 -1.15 7.88
N ILE A 59 11.99 -1.03 6.59
CA ILE A 59 10.74 -0.42 6.10
C ILE A 59 9.53 -1.22 6.61
N ARG A 60 9.54 -2.55 6.43
CA ARG A 60 8.43 -3.40 6.90
C ARG A 60 8.22 -3.26 8.39
N GLN A 61 9.29 -3.18 9.17
CA GLN A 61 9.20 -2.99 10.61
C GLN A 61 8.54 -1.66 10.98
N ARG A 62 8.94 -0.54 10.34
CA ARG A 62 8.35 0.79 10.60
C ARG A 62 6.91 0.91 10.13
N LEU A 63 6.58 0.35 8.97
CA LEU A 63 5.22 0.37 8.46
C LEU A 63 4.23 -0.36 9.38
N LYS A 64 4.68 -1.37 10.14
CA LYS A 64 3.82 -2.06 11.15
C LYS A 64 3.40 -1.13 12.29
N ALA A 65 4.16 -0.05 12.52
CA ALA A 65 3.83 0.95 13.54
C ALA A 65 2.84 2.00 13.03
N LEU A 66 2.57 2.09 11.72
CA LEU A 66 1.57 3.01 11.18
C LEU A 66 0.16 2.44 11.42
N PRO A 67 -0.70 3.15 12.18
CA PRO A 67 -2.06 2.69 12.42
C PRO A 67 -2.83 2.68 11.09
N LEU A 68 -3.71 1.70 10.92
CA LEU A 68 -4.57 1.55 9.74
C LEU A 68 -3.82 1.17 8.45
N LEU A 69 -2.59 0.65 8.55
CA LEU A 69 -1.84 0.13 7.42
C LEU A 69 -1.52 -1.36 7.63
N ARG A 70 -2.11 -2.21 6.81
CA ARG A 70 -1.82 -3.65 6.78
C ARG A 70 -0.75 -3.92 5.74
N ILE A 71 0.30 -4.66 6.12
CA ILE A 71 1.38 -5.03 5.22
C ILE A 71 1.14 -6.42 4.66
N VAL A 72 1.31 -6.56 3.35
CA VAL A 72 1.29 -7.85 2.66
C VAL A 72 2.56 -8.04 1.87
N ASP A 73 2.91 -9.29 1.62
CA ASP A 73 3.98 -9.61 0.69
C ASP A 73 3.55 -9.24 -0.73
N GLY A 74 4.30 -8.35 -1.37
CA GLY A 74 4.15 -8.07 -2.79
C GLY A 74 4.94 -9.08 -3.63
N PRO A 75 4.49 -9.40 -4.85
CA PRO A 75 5.33 -10.16 -5.78
C PRO A 75 6.60 -9.37 -6.09
N PRO A 76 7.72 -10.05 -6.38
CA PRO A 76 8.98 -9.38 -6.69
C PRO A 76 8.79 -8.40 -7.84
N VAL A 77 9.45 -7.24 -7.76
CA VAL A 77 9.41 -6.23 -8.82
C VAL A 77 10.20 -6.76 -10.04
N LEU A 78 9.48 -7.18 -11.09
CA LEU A 78 10.10 -7.78 -12.27
C LEU A 78 10.48 -6.75 -13.36
N SER A 79 9.86 -5.58 -13.40
CA SER A 79 10.16 -4.57 -14.42
C SER A 79 11.50 -3.88 -14.16
N THR A 80 12.29 -3.71 -15.22
CA THR A 80 13.49 -2.85 -15.28
C THR A 80 13.14 -1.39 -15.60
N TYR A 81 11.88 -1.13 -15.98
CA TYR A 81 11.41 0.21 -16.32
C TYR A 81 11.02 0.96 -15.04
N GLU A 82 11.84 1.96 -14.68
CA GLU A 82 11.67 2.83 -13.50
C GLU A 82 10.30 3.54 -13.48
N ASP A 83 9.67 3.70 -14.65
CA ASP A 83 8.45 4.49 -14.83
C ASP A 83 7.17 3.68 -15.03
N ARG A 84 7.24 2.34 -15.01
CA ARG A 84 6.03 1.51 -15.08
C ARG A 84 5.82 0.78 -13.76
N VAL A 85 4.69 1.09 -13.12
CA VAL A 85 4.13 0.27 -12.05
C VAL A 85 4.05 -1.16 -12.58
N PRO A 86 4.69 -2.14 -11.91
CA PRO A 86 4.60 -3.54 -12.33
C PRO A 86 3.13 -3.90 -12.50
N GLN A 87 2.80 -4.60 -13.59
CA GLN A 87 1.46 -5.18 -13.72
C GLN A 87 1.35 -6.27 -12.66
N PHE A 88 0.82 -5.90 -11.48
CA PHE A 88 0.54 -6.80 -10.35
C PHE A 88 -0.62 -7.77 -10.64
N GLU A 89 -1.06 -7.86 -11.90
CA GLU A 89 -2.18 -8.69 -12.35
C GLU A 89 -1.83 -10.18 -12.21
N ALA A 90 -2.41 -10.79 -11.17
CA ALA A 90 -3.05 -12.12 -11.16
C ALA A 90 -2.97 -12.85 -9.80
N ARG A 91 -2.27 -12.32 -8.78
CA ARG A 91 -1.99 -13.10 -7.55
C ARG A 91 -2.27 -12.47 -6.20
N LEU A 92 -2.75 -11.24 -6.12
CA LEU A 92 -3.13 -10.68 -4.82
C LEU A 92 -4.63 -10.94 -4.59
N GLN A 93 -4.92 -12.04 -3.89
CA GLN A 93 -6.24 -12.36 -3.33
C GLN A 93 -6.65 -11.37 -2.22
N GLU A 94 -5.74 -10.47 -1.81
CA GLU A 94 -6.00 -9.39 -0.86
C GLU A 94 -6.18 -8.07 -1.63
N HIS A 95 -7.21 -7.29 -1.29
CA HIS A 95 -7.41 -5.94 -1.84
C HIS A 95 -6.21 -5.07 -1.45
N VAL A 96 -5.23 -4.91 -2.34
CA VAL A 96 -4.07 -4.04 -2.13
C VAL A 96 -4.41 -2.64 -2.60
N ASP A 97 -4.21 -1.65 -1.73
CA ASP A 97 -4.45 -0.23 -2.02
C ASP A 97 -3.18 0.48 -2.49
N LEU A 98 -2.03 0.07 -1.95
CA LEU A 98 -0.74 0.73 -2.12
C LEU A 98 0.35 -0.29 -2.46
N VAL A 99 1.34 0.12 -3.23
CA VAL A 99 2.49 -0.72 -3.57
C VAL A 99 3.78 0.05 -3.42
N LEU A 100 4.71 -0.48 -2.65
CA LEU A 100 6.10 -0.03 -2.64
C LEU A 100 6.86 -0.66 -3.82
N ILE A 101 7.59 0.17 -4.55
CA ILE A 101 8.55 -0.24 -5.57
C ILE A 101 9.90 0.29 -5.14
N GLY A 102 10.89 -0.60 -5.03
CA GLY A 102 12.24 -0.24 -4.66
C GLY A 102 13.28 -0.82 -5.60
N ILE A 103 14.27 -0.02 -5.96
CA ILE A 103 15.41 -0.40 -6.79
C ILE A 103 16.68 0.07 -6.09
N ALA A 104 17.62 -0.85 -5.87
CA ALA A 104 18.96 -0.57 -5.39
C ALA A 104 19.95 -0.72 -6.54
N SER A 105 20.87 0.24 -6.71
CA SER A 105 21.91 0.16 -7.73
C SER A 105 23.23 0.75 -7.24
N LEU A 106 24.29 0.48 -7.99
CA LEU A 106 25.63 0.97 -7.73
C LEU A 106 25.95 2.11 -8.71
N LEU A 107 26.39 3.24 -8.20
CA LEU A 107 26.89 4.35 -9.00
C LEU A 107 28.31 4.06 -9.48
N ALA A 108 28.73 4.74 -10.56
CA ALA A 108 30.07 4.57 -11.15
C ALA A 108 31.21 4.91 -10.18
N ASP A 109 30.95 5.71 -9.14
CA ASP A 109 31.90 6.07 -8.09
C ASP A 109 31.88 5.11 -6.89
N GLY A 110 31.15 3.99 -6.98
CA GLY A 110 31.04 2.98 -5.94
C GLY A 110 30.04 3.32 -4.83
N ARG A 111 29.33 4.46 -4.91
CA ARG A 111 28.24 4.76 -3.96
C ARG A 111 27.01 3.92 -4.26
N HIS A 112 26.30 3.55 -3.21
CA HIS A 112 25.06 2.81 -3.31
C HIS A 112 23.91 3.81 -3.47
N THR A 113 22.95 3.53 -4.34
CA THR A 113 21.74 4.33 -4.46
C THR A 113 20.49 3.47 -4.32
N MET A 114 19.47 4.05 -3.71
CA MET A 114 18.20 3.41 -3.43
C MET A 114 17.07 4.33 -3.90
N LEU A 115 16.32 3.90 -4.90
CA LEU A 115 15.12 4.56 -5.38
C LEU A 115 13.90 3.86 -4.79
N LEU A 116 13.09 4.57 -4.01
CA LEU A 116 11.88 4.06 -3.37
C LEU A 116 10.67 4.89 -3.82
N ARG A 117 9.64 4.22 -4.32
CA ARG A 117 8.39 4.86 -4.78
C ARG A 117 7.19 4.11 -4.22
N VAL A 118 6.22 4.83 -3.67
CA VAL A 118 4.92 4.27 -3.27
C VAL A 118 3.86 4.74 -4.23
N TRP A 119 3.17 3.78 -4.84
CA TRP A 119 2.08 4.02 -5.79
C TRP A 119 0.76 3.54 -5.21
N LYS A 120 -0.34 4.15 -5.65
CA LYS A 120 -1.65 3.52 -5.53
C LYS A 120 -1.70 2.30 -6.46
N ALA A 121 -2.45 1.29 -6.05
CA ALA A 121 -2.65 0.07 -6.83
C ALA A 121 -3.33 0.33 -8.19
N ASP A 122 -3.98 1.49 -8.37
CA ASP A 122 -4.49 1.95 -9.67
C ASP A 122 -3.39 2.22 -10.72
N GLY A 123 -2.12 2.29 -10.28
CA GLY A 123 -0.95 2.49 -11.11
C GLY A 123 -0.79 3.90 -11.68
N ARG A 124 -1.64 4.86 -11.28
CA ARG A 124 -1.70 6.22 -11.85
C ARG A 124 -1.16 7.27 -10.90
N THR A 125 -1.32 7.07 -9.60
CA THR A 125 -0.92 8.05 -8.60
C THR A 125 0.29 7.57 -7.81
N GLN A 126 1.40 8.28 -7.95
CA GLN A 126 2.53 8.16 -7.04
C GLN A 126 2.28 9.01 -5.79
N LEU A 127 2.32 8.41 -4.60
CA LEU A 127 2.21 9.12 -3.33
C LEU A 127 3.56 9.60 -2.81
N VAL A 128 4.60 8.77 -3.00
CA VAL A 128 5.95 9.05 -2.52
C VAL A 128 6.96 8.63 -3.57
N GLY A 129 8.00 9.43 -3.77
CA GLY A 129 9.17 9.07 -4.56
C GLY A 129 10.41 9.71 -3.96
N GLN A 130 11.34 8.89 -3.49
CA GLN A 130 12.57 9.33 -2.84
C GLN A 130 13.76 8.55 -3.37
N GLN A 131 14.89 9.23 -3.49
CA GLN A 131 16.16 8.63 -3.84
C GLN A 131 17.17 8.90 -2.73
N TYR A 132 17.87 7.86 -2.34
CA TYR A 132 18.92 7.91 -1.33
C TYR A 132 20.24 7.53 -1.98
N VAL A 133 21.33 8.13 -1.48
CA VAL A 133 22.68 7.84 -1.91
C VAL A 133 23.54 7.70 -0.66
N SER A 134 24.23 6.58 -0.52
CA SER A 134 25.09 6.28 0.62
C SER A 134 26.46 5.76 0.16
N GLY A 135 27.46 5.87 1.03
CA GLY A 135 28.73 5.17 0.83
C GLY A 135 28.56 3.65 1.02
N ALA A 136 29.42 2.85 0.39
CA ALA A 136 29.33 1.39 0.35
C ALA A 136 29.28 0.67 1.71
N ASN A 137 29.64 1.33 2.81
CA ASN A 137 29.66 0.78 4.16
C ASN A 137 28.90 1.64 5.18
N GLN A 138 28.05 2.54 4.72
CA GLN A 138 27.27 3.39 5.62
C GLN A 138 25.94 2.72 5.94
N LEU A 139 25.72 2.40 7.21
CA LEU A 139 24.42 1.93 7.69
C LEU A 139 23.44 3.10 7.70
N VAL A 140 22.56 3.13 6.70
CA VAL A 140 21.54 4.19 6.49
C VAL A 140 20.13 3.62 6.47
N GLU A 141 19.95 2.33 6.78
CA GLU A 141 18.68 1.63 6.60
C GLU A 141 17.56 2.24 7.46
N ALA A 142 17.88 2.62 8.70
CA ALA A 142 16.95 3.28 9.60
C ALA A 142 16.51 4.64 9.05
N GLU A 143 17.44 5.46 8.58
CA GLU A 143 17.18 6.78 8.02
C GLU A 143 16.33 6.71 6.75
N ILE A 144 16.66 5.79 5.84
CA ILE A 144 15.89 5.53 4.63
C ILE A 144 14.45 5.13 4.99
N ALA A 145 14.31 4.19 5.91
CA ALA A 145 13.01 3.67 6.29
C ALA A 145 12.16 4.72 7.03
N ASP A 146 12.76 5.52 7.91
CA ASP A 146 12.09 6.64 8.60
C ASP A 146 11.65 7.71 7.60
N GLY A 147 12.53 8.08 6.66
CA GLY A 147 12.21 9.07 5.62
C GLY A 147 11.06 8.64 4.72
N LEU A 148 11.04 7.37 4.29
CA LEU A 148 9.96 6.81 3.48
C LEU A 148 8.65 6.73 4.27
N CYS A 149 8.69 6.17 5.48
CA CYS A 149 7.48 5.97 6.29
C CYS A 149 6.86 7.30 6.73
N GLY A 150 7.69 8.28 7.07
CA GLY A 150 7.25 9.64 7.40
C GLY A 150 6.59 10.33 6.20
N ALA A 151 7.21 10.25 5.01
CA ALA A 151 6.64 10.80 3.79
C ALA A 151 5.31 10.13 3.41
N LEU A 152 5.23 8.80 3.56
CA LEU A 152 4.00 8.06 3.31
C LEU A 152 2.90 8.47 4.30
N ALA A 153 3.20 8.52 5.60
CA ALA A 153 2.24 8.94 6.61
C ALA A 153 1.69 10.35 6.33
N ALA A 154 2.55 11.30 5.95
CA ALA A 154 2.14 12.64 5.56
C ALA A 154 1.24 12.65 4.31
N ALA A 155 1.59 11.89 3.27
CA ALA A 155 0.77 11.76 2.06
C ALA A 155 -0.62 11.19 2.38
N LEU A 156 -0.69 10.14 3.22
CA LEU A 156 -1.96 9.53 3.64
C LEU A 156 -2.85 10.48 4.45
N GLN A 157 -2.25 11.36 5.25
CA GLN A 157 -2.98 12.39 5.99
C GLN A 157 -3.56 13.46 5.07
N GLN A 158 -2.80 13.91 4.06
CA GLN A 158 -3.26 14.91 3.08
C GLN A 158 -4.47 14.42 2.28
N GLU A 159 -4.50 13.14 1.92
CA GLU A 159 -5.64 12.55 1.22
C GLU A 159 -6.93 12.50 2.04
N ARG A 160 -6.82 12.53 3.38
CA ARG A 160 -7.99 12.55 4.28
C ARG A 160 -8.54 13.95 4.51
N ALA A 161 -7.81 15.00 4.16
CA ALA A 161 -8.28 16.38 4.36
C ALA A 161 -9.41 16.70 3.36
N PRO A 162 -10.57 17.18 3.82
CA PRO A 162 -11.63 17.63 2.92
C PRO A 162 -11.12 18.82 2.10
N ALA A 163 -11.42 18.83 0.79
CA ALA A 163 -11.06 19.95 -0.09
C ALA A 163 -11.61 21.28 0.48
N PRO A 164 -10.82 22.36 0.49
CA PRO A 164 -11.33 23.67 0.87
C PRO A 164 -12.45 24.07 -0.09
N ARG A 165 -13.61 24.43 0.48
CA ARG A 165 -14.79 24.90 -0.25
C ARG A 165 -14.57 26.29 -0.83
#